data_AF-A0A7V9TF54-F1
#
_entry.id   AF-A0A7V9TF54-F1
#
_cell.length_a   1.000
_cell.length_b   1.000
_cell.length_c   1.000
_cell.angle_alpha   90.00
_cell.angle_beta   90.00
_cell.angle_gamma   90.00
#
_symmetry.space_group_name_H-M   'P 1'
#
loop_
_entity.id
_entity.type
_entity.pdbx_description
1 polymer ?
#
loop_
_entity_poly.entity_id
_entity_poly.type
_entity_poly.pdbx_seq_one_letter_code
_entity_poly.pdbx_strand_id
1 'polypeptide(L)'
;MSPGSPTVPTATPDYGELALVMSGGGARAAYQVGLLRFLARRYPDLNLPILTGVSAGAVNAVHLAQHHGTFTQAVDELSNLWGELSTDRVFRVDTAALTGNMARTGLRLASGGLFQPGEFRSMVNTAPLRVFLNEAFAAVDGKVTGVDYNLHRGTLRAIAISATSYTPGQSTVWVQGRDIVGWERPMRRSVNTDLSVEHVMSSTALPLFFPAVRVGNEWFGDGGIRMTAPLSPALHLGAKKIITISTRYARTPAEASQHEIEGYPPPAQVLGVLYNAVFLDLIDQDVIRLNMMNRVLGRLPPDQREGLRIVD
;
A
#
# COMPACT_ATOMS: atom_id res chain seq x y z
N MET A 1 -49.56 -10.84 34.09
CA MET A 1 -48.86 -10.61 32.81
C MET A 1 -47.63 -9.76 33.11
N SER A 2 -46.45 -10.38 33.21
CA SER A 2 -45.20 -9.64 33.43
C SER A 2 -44.73 -9.02 32.11
N PRO A 3 -44.29 -7.75 32.09
CA PRO A 3 -43.75 -7.13 30.88
C PRO A 3 -42.41 -7.79 30.54
N GLY A 4 -42.32 -8.34 29.33
CA GLY A 4 -41.12 -8.99 28.82
C GLY A 4 -39.95 -8.01 28.76
N SER A 5 -38.82 -8.40 29.34
CA SER A 5 -37.55 -7.69 29.22
C SER A 5 -37.14 -7.63 27.75
N PRO A 6 -36.67 -6.47 27.23
CA PRO A 6 -36.19 -6.39 25.86
C PRO A 6 -34.93 -7.24 25.73
N THR A 7 -35.02 -8.32 24.95
CA THR A 7 -33.86 -9.09 24.51
C THR A 7 -33.03 -8.20 23.60
N VAL A 8 -31.93 -7.65 24.14
CA VAL A 8 -30.89 -7.01 23.33
C VAL A 8 -30.31 -8.10 22.42
N PRO A 9 -30.36 -7.96 21.08
CA PRO A 9 -29.71 -8.92 20.21
C PRO A 9 -28.20 -8.82 20.45
N THR A 10 -27.62 -9.81 21.12
CA THR A 10 -26.18 -10.07 21.12
C THR A 10 -25.78 -10.57 19.74
N ALA A 11 -25.78 -9.68 18.75
CA ALA A 11 -25.10 -9.93 17.49
C ALA A 11 -23.59 -9.89 17.78
N THR A 12 -22.94 -11.05 17.81
CA THR A 12 -21.50 -11.13 17.57
C THR A 12 -21.19 -10.30 16.31
N PRO A 13 -20.24 -9.36 16.35
CA PRO A 13 -19.98 -8.51 15.19
C PRO A 13 -19.68 -9.40 13.98
N ASP A 14 -20.39 -9.19 12.88
CA ASP A 14 -20.05 -9.81 11.60
C ASP A 14 -18.73 -9.19 11.12
N TYR A 15 -17.61 -9.76 11.59
CA TYR A 15 -16.28 -9.33 11.20
C TYR A 15 -15.95 -9.68 9.75
N GLY A 16 -16.84 -10.37 9.01
CA GLY A 16 -16.68 -10.75 7.59
C GLY A 16 -16.58 -9.58 6.60
N GLU A 17 -16.68 -8.36 7.11
CA GLU A 17 -16.73 -7.11 6.33
C GLU A 17 -15.78 -6.03 6.90
N LEU A 18 -14.87 -6.40 7.82
CA LEU A 18 -13.83 -5.50 8.32
C LEU A 18 -12.62 -5.51 7.37
N ALA A 19 -12.18 -4.31 6.98
CA ALA A 19 -10.99 -4.11 6.19
C ALA A 19 -9.88 -3.40 6.97
N LEU A 20 -8.64 -3.79 6.71
CA LEU A 20 -7.45 -3.03 7.07
C LEU A 20 -6.87 -2.39 5.80
N VAL A 21 -6.72 -1.07 5.81
CA VAL A 21 -6.15 -0.28 4.71
C VAL A 21 -4.81 0.30 5.15
N MET A 22 -3.75 -0.03 4.42
CA MET A 22 -2.38 0.40 4.72
C MET A 22 -1.79 1.22 3.57
N SER A 23 -1.52 2.51 3.81
CA SER A 23 -0.88 3.38 2.82
C SER A 23 0.59 3.03 2.60
N GLY A 24 1.11 3.61 1.52
CA GLY A 24 2.53 3.86 1.38
C GLY A 24 3.06 4.88 2.38
N GLY A 25 4.38 4.93 2.48
CA GLY A 25 5.08 5.80 3.43
C GLY A 25 6.57 5.49 3.58
N GLY A 26 7.11 4.56 2.78
CA GLY A 26 8.48 4.07 2.90
C GLY A 26 8.73 3.49 4.29
N ALA A 27 9.84 3.88 4.91
CA ALA A 27 10.22 3.46 6.26
C ALA A 27 9.17 3.79 7.33
N ARG A 28 8.30 4.79 7.11
CA ARG A 28 7.22 5.15 8.06
C ARG A 28 6.15 4.07 8.20
N ALA A 29 6.08 3.11 7.29
CA ALA A 29 5.17 1.98 7.44
C ALA A 29 5.52 1.09 8.66
N ALA A 30 6.72 1.21 9.25
CA ALA A 30 7.03 0.62 10.55
C ALA A 30 6.07 1.10 11.68
N TYR A 31 5.53 2.32 11.58
CA TYR A 31 4.50 2.81 12.51
C TYR A 31 3.22 1.96 12.42
N GLN A 32 2.84 1.51 11.21
CA GLN A 32 1.69 0.62 11.02
C GLN A 32 1.89 -0.68 11.80
N VAL A 33 3.10 -1.24 11.77
CA VAL A 33 3.45 -2.44 12.55
C VAL A 33 3.33 -2.19 14.06
N GLY A 34 3.76 -1.01 14.53
CA GLY A 34 3.56 -0.61 15.93
C GLY A 34 2.08 -0.62 16.36
N LEU A 35 1.19 -0.07 15.53
CA LEU A 35 -0.25 -0.12 15.78
C LEU A 35 -0.80 -1.55 15.71
N LEU A 36 -0.36 -2.35 14.74
CA LEU A 36 -0.76 -3.76 14.64
C LEU A 36 -0.34 -4.55 15.88
N ARG A 37 0.85 -4.30 16.44
CA ARG A 37 1.28 -4.91 17.71
C ARG A 37 0.38 -4.53 18.87
N PHE A 38 -0.06 -3.28 18.94
CA PHE A 38 -1.04 -2.85 19.94
C PHE A 38 -2.37 -3.59 19.74
N LEU A 39 -2.90 -3.65 18.52
CA LEU A 39 -4.15 -4.34 18.21
C LEU A 39 -4.06 -5.83 18.54
N ALA A 40 -2.97 -6.51 18.16
CA ALA A 40 -2.77 -7.93 18.43
C ALA A 40 -2.70 -8.24 19.93
N ARG A 41 -2.15 -7.34 20.74
CA ARG A 41 -2.14 -7.49 22.21
C ARG A 41 -3.51 -7.23 22.83
N ARG A 42 -4.24 -6.23 22.33
CA ARG A 42 -5.52 -5.81 22.90
C ARG A 42 -6.71 -6.66 22.44
N TYR A 43 -6.63 -7.18 21.22
CA TYR A 43 -7.65 -7.94 20.50
C TYR A 43 -6.98 -9.14 19.79
N PRO A 44 -6.54 -10.17 20.53
CA PRO A 44 -5.82 -11.31 19.94
C PRO A 44 -6.65 -12.11 18.93
N ASP A 45 -7.98 -12.12 19.09
CA ASP A 45 -8.93 -12.79 18.21
C ASP A 45 -9.44 -11.90 17.06
N LEU A 46 -8.80 -10.74 16.83
CA LEU A 46 -9.18 -9.83 15.76
C LEU A 46 -9.01 -10.51 14.41
N ASN A 47 -10.10 -10.62 13.65
CA ASN A 47 -10.07 -11.13 12.28
C ASN A 47 -10.13 -9.97 11.28
N LEU A 48 -9.24 -9.99 10.28
CA LEU A 48 -9.12 -8.97 9.24
C LEU A 48 -9.29 -9.62 7.85
N PRO A 49 -10.52 -9.94 7.43
CA PRO A 49 -10.75 -10.70 6.20
C PRO A 49 -10.49 -9.89 4.93
N ILE A 50 -10.43 -8.56 4.99
CA ILE A 50 -10.13 -7.71 3.84
C ILE A 50 -8.85 -6.94 4.13
N LEU A 51 -7.82 -7.14 3.31
CA LEU A 51 -6.53 -6.47 3.45
C LEU A 51 -6.24 -5.64 2.20
N THR A 52 -5.86 -4.39 2.37
CA THR A 52 -5.44 -3.57 1.22
C THR A 52 -4.16 -2.82 1.52
N GLY A 53 -3.28 -2.73 0.53
CA GLY A 53 -1.95 -2.17 0.72
C GLY A 53 -1.38 -1.48 -0.50
N VAL A 54 -0.52 -0.50 -0.25
CA VAL A 54 0.16 0.30 -1.28
C VAL A 54 1.60 0.52 -0.85
N SER A 55 2.55 0.36 -1.76
CA SER A 55 3.98 0.56 -1.47
C SER A 55 4.40 -0.27 -0.26
N ALA A 56 5.07 0.33 0.74
CA ALA A 56 5.43 -0.36 1.98
C ALA A 56 4.22 -0.97 2.73
N GLY A 57 3.02 -0.38 2.61
CA GLY A 57 1.79 -0.97 3.14
C GLY A 57 1.34 -2.24 2.41
N ALA A 58 1.73 -2.43 1.14
CA ALA A 58 1.50 -3.67 0.40
C ALA A 58 2.33 -4.82 0.97
N VAL A 59 3.56 -4.56 1.40
CA VAL A 59 4.41 -5.55 2.09
C VAL A 59 3.73 -6.03 3.37
N ASN A 60 3.25 -5.10 4.20
CA ASN A 60 2.50 -5.40 5.42
C ASN A 60 1.22 -6.18 5.12
N ALA A 61 0.44 -5.78 4.11
CA ALA A 61 -0.80 -6.44 3.72
C ALA A 61 -0.57 -7.88 3.28
N VAL A 62 0.41 -8.10 2.41
CA VAL A 62 0.72 -9.43 1.90
C VAL A 62 1.25 -10.34 3.01
N HIS A 63 2.11 -9.82 3.89
CA HIS A 63 2.58 -10.58 5.05
C HIS A 63 1.42 -11.07 5.93
N LEU A 64 0.49 -10.19 6.29
CA LEU A 64 -0.69 -10.57 7.08
C LEU A 64 -1.61 -11.53 6.32
N ALA A 65 -1.79 -11.34 5.02
CA ALA A 65 -2.68 -12.16 4.20
C ALA A 65 -2.17 -13.57 3.98
N GLN A 66 -0.85 -13.75 3.89
CA GLN A 66 -0.23 -15.04 3.59
C GLN A 66 0.03 -15.89 4.84
N HIS A 67 0.17 -15.27 6.00
CA HIS A 67 0.60 -15.94 7.21
C HIS A 67 -0.39 -17.02 7.70
N HIS A 68 0.10 -18.22 8.04
CA HIS A 68 -0.76 -19.37 8.39
C HIS A 68 -1.20 -19.42 9.87
N GLY A 69 -0.47 -18.72 10.75
CA GLY A 69 -0.72 -18.68 12.19
C GLY A 69 -1.77 -17.65 12.63
N THR A 70 -1.75 -17.30 13.93
CA THR A 70 -2.66 -16.30 14.51
C THR A 70 -2.30 -14.88 14.11
N PHE A 71 -3.22 -13.94 14.30
CA PHE A 71 -2.96 -12.51 14.08
C PHE A 71 -1.75 -12.02 14.91
N THR A 72 -1.63 -12.46 16.17
CA THR A 72 -0.48 -12.14 17.02
C THR A 72 0.83 -12.64 16.44
N GLN A 73 0.88 -13.90 15.99
CA GLN A 73 2.08 -14.47 15.37
C GLN A 73 2.46 -13.72 14.08
N ALA A 74 1.48 -13.45 13.21
CA ALA A 74 1.70 -12.70 11.97
C ALA A 74 2.31 -11.32 12.25
N VAL A 75 1.81 -10.63 13.27
CA VAL A 75 2.28 -9.30 13.65
C VAL A 75 3.65 -9.33 14.34
N ASP A 76 3.94 -10.33 15.16
CA ASP A 76 5.26 -10.50 15.79
C ASP A 76 6.32 -10.80 14.73
N GLU A 77 6.03 -11.69 13.77
CA GLU A 77 6.91 -11.95 12.63
C GLU A 77 7.09 -10.70 11.76
N LEU A 78 6.01 -9.94 11.51
CA LEU A 78 6.10 -8.67 10.78
C LEU A 78 7.00 -7.67 11.51
N SER A 79 6.90 -7.61 12.85
CA SER A 79 7.76 -6.76 13.67
C SER A 79 9.24 -7.15 13.56
N ASN A 80 9.54 -8.45 13.48
CA ASN A 80 10.91 -8.93 13.31
C ASN A 80 11.42 -8.60 11.90
N LEU A 81 10.61 -8.83 10.86
CA LEU A 81 10.95 -8.48 9.48
C LEU A 81 11.32 -6.99 9.33
N TRP A 82 10.54 -6.10 9.96
CA TRP A 82 10.86 -4.67 9.97
C TRP A 82 12.08 -4.33 10.83
N GLY A 83 12.34 -5.07 11.91
CA GLY A 83 13.53 -4.91 12.75
C GLY A 83 14.83 -5.32 12.06
N GLU A 84 14.76 -6.28 11.13
CA GLU A 84 15.89 -6.75 10.33
C GLU A 84 16.10 -5.94 9.03
N LEU A 85 15.16 -5.07 8.68
CA LEU A 85 15.21 -4.34 7.41
C LEU A 85 16.29 -3.25 7.45
N SER A 86 17.35 -3.47 6.69
CA SER A 86 18.43 -2.50 6.45
C SER A 86 18.44 -2.01 5.01
N THR A 87 19.08 -0.86 4.74
CA THR A 87 19.09 -0.28 3.38
C THR A 87 19.72 -1.21 2.34
N ASP A 88 20.74 -1.98 2.71
CA ASP A 88 21.41 -2.97 1.84
C ASP A 88 20.53 -4.18 1.50
N ARG A 89 19.52 -4.47 2.33
CA ARG A 89 18.47 -5.47 2.04
C ARG A 89 17.36 -4.93 1.15
N VAL A 90 17.24 -3.61 1.01
CA VAL A 90 16.24 -2.98 0.13
C VAL A 90 16.84 -2.68 -1.25
N PHE A 91 18.00 -2.02 -1.29
CA PHE A 91 18.63 -1.66 -2.55
C PHE A 91 20.16 -1.61 -2.44
N ARG A 92 20.81 -1.80 -3.58
CA ARG A 92 22.24 -1.55 -3.74
C ARG A 92 22.44 -0.41 -4.71
N VAL A 93 23.33 0.52 -4.37
CA VAL A 93 23.75 1.57 -5.29
C VAL A 93 24.58 0.90 -6.40
N ASP A 94 24.16 1.05 -7.65
CA ASP A 94 24.90 0.52 -8.78
C ASP A 94 26.03 1.49 -9.14
N THR A 95 27.15 1.36 -8.42
CA THR A 95 28.32 2.23 -8.58
C THR A 95 28.91 2.12 -9.99
N ALA A 96 28.82 0.96 -10.64
CA ALA A 96 29.28 0.76 -12.01
C ALA A 96 28.41 1.52 -13.02
N ALA A 97 27.07 1.50 -12.86
CA ALA A 97 26.18 2.30 -13.68
C ALA A 97 26.36 3.81 -13.43
N LEU A 98 26.56 4.23 -12.18
CA LEU A 98 26.85 5.62 -11.82
C LEU A 98 28.16 6.13 -12.43
N THR A 99 29.27 5.41 -12.26
CA THR A 99 30.56 5.79 -12.83
C THR A 99 30.54 5.73 -14.36
N GLY A 100 29.89 4.73 -14.95
CA GLY A 100 29.70 4.62 -16.40
C GLY A 100 28.89 5.79 -16.97
N ASN A 101 27.82 6.19 -16.30
CA ASN A 101 27.00 7.33 -16.70
C ASN A 101 27.75 8.66 -16.53
N MET A 102 28.52 8.82 -15.44
CA MET A 102 29.38 10.00 -15.23
C MET A 102 30.46 10.12 -16.31
N ALA A 103 31.17 9.04 -16.61
CA ALA A 103 32.19 9.00 -17.66
C ALA A 103 31.58 9.30 -19.05
N ARG A 104 30.42 8.70 -19.34
CA ARG A 104 29.71 8.89 -20.62
C ARG A 104 29.14 10.30 -20.75
N THR A 105 28.67 10.90 -19.65
CA THR A 105 28.20 12.29 -19.61
C THR A 105 29.37 13.26 -19.75
N GLY A 106 30.48 13.02 -19.05
CA GLY A 106 31.71 13.81 -19.19
C GLY A 106 32.26 13.77 -20.62
N LEU A 107 32.30 12.59 -21.24
CA LEU A 107 32.72 12.43 -22.63
C LEU A 107 31.78 13.14 -23.62
N ARG A 108 30.46 13.13 -23.36
CA ARG A 108 29.45 13.80 -24.20
C ARG A 108 29.47 15.33 -24.07
N LEU A 109 29.75 15.83 -22.87
CA LEU A 109 29.97 17.26 -22.63
C LEU A 109 31.26 17.73 -23.31
N ALA A 110 32.33 16.94 -23.23
CA ALA A 110 33.58 17.21 -23.93
C ALA A 110 33.43 17.13 -25.46
N SER A 111 32.52 16.29 -25.98
CA SER A 111 32.26 16.14 -27.41
C SER A 111 31.20 17.10 -27.98
N GLY A 112 30.72 18.08 -27.21
CA GLY A 112 29.75 19.09 -27.67
C GLY A 112 28.34 18.53 -27.98
N GLY A 113 27.96 17.39 -27.42
CA GLY A 113 26.73 16.69 -27.78
C GLY A 113 25.46 17.34 -27.22
N LEU A 114 24.47 17.62 -28.10
CA LEU A 114 23.11 17.98 -27.71
C LEU A 114 22.49 16.89 -26.83
N PHE A 115 21.76 17.31 -25.80
CA PHE A 115 21.01 16.46 -24.88
C PHE A 115 20.08 15.48 -25.63
N GLN A 116 20.50 14.23 -25.80
CA GLN A 116 19.56 13.13 -26.00
C GLN A 116 19.16 12.59 -24.62
N PRO A 117 17.86 12.46 -24.30
CA PRO A 117 17.43 11.82 -23.06
C PRO A 117 17.83 10.35 -23.13
N GLY A 118 18.94 9.99 -22.49
CA GLY A 118 19.24 8.58 -22.22
C GLY A 118 18.18 8.05 -21.27
N GLU A 119 17.74 6.81 -21.49
CA GLU A 119 16.89 6.06 -20.57
C GLU A 119 17.44 6.24 -19.14
N PHE A 120 16.74 6.99 -18.29
CA PHE A 120 17.10 7.11 -16.89
C PHE A 120 16.74 5.78 -16.22
N ARG A 121 17.58 4.77 -16.45
CA ARG A 121 17.54 3.51 -15.72
C ARG A 121 17.86 3.87 -14.28
N SER A 122 16.99 3.44 -13.37
CA SER A 122 17.02 3.75 -11.93
C SER A 122 18.42 3.79 -11.32
N MET A 123 18.61 4.67 -10.33
CA MET A 123 19.89 4.89 -9.66
C MET A 123 20.34 3.71 -8.78
N VAL A 124 19.47 2.71 -8.52
CA VAL A 124 19.75 1.61 -7.60
C VAL A 124 19.19 0.27 -8.11
N ASN A 125 19.78 -0.83 -7.66
CA ASN A 125 19.31 -2.18 -7.91
C ASN A 125 18.44 -2.69 -6.74
N THR A 126 17.20 -3.09 -7.02
CA THR A 126 16.23 -3.61 -6.04
C THR A 126 16.16 -5.14 -6.00
N ALA A 127 17.12 -5.86 -6.58
CA ALA A 127 17.26 -7.30 -6.42
C ALA A 127 17.30 -7.76 -4.94
N PRO A 128 17.98 -7.06 -4.00
CA PRO A 128 17.94 -7.42 -2.58
C PRO A 128 16.52 -7.43 -2.01
N LEU A 129 15.71 -6.41 -2.32
CA LEU A 129 14.31 -6.36 -1.89
C LEU A 129 13.51 -7.55 -2.43
N ARG A 130 13.71 -7.92 -3.70
CA ARG A 130 13.04 -9.09 -4.28
C ARG A 130 13.40 -10.37 -3.55
N VAL A 131 14.67 -10.59 -3.23
CA VAL A 131 15.12 -11.77 -2.48
C VAL A 131 14.48 -11.78 -1.09
N PHE A 132 14.58 -10.65 -0.37
CA PHE A 132 13.98 -10.49 0.94
C PHE A 132 12.47 -10.79 0.94
N LEU A 133 11.72 -10.29 -0.05
CA LEU A 133 10.27 -10.53 -0.15
C LEU A 133 9.93 -11.99 -0.51
N ASN A 134 10.74 -12.65 -1.33
CA ASN A 134 10.55 -14.09 -1.60
C ASN A 134 10.73 -14.91 -0.32
N GLU A 135 11.75 -14.61 0.47
CA GLU A 135 12.00 -15.27 1.76
C GLU A 135 10.89 -14.97 2.78
N ALA A 136 10.55 -13.69 2.96
CA ALA A 136 9.55 -13.24 3.93
C ALA A 136 8.16 -13.81 3.65
N PHE A 137 7.79 -14.01 2.38
CA PHE A 137 6.49 -14.55 1.99
C PHE A 137 6.51 -16.06 1.72
N ALA A 138 7.64 -16.73 1.97
CA ALA A 138 7.87 -18.13 1.59
C ALA A 138 7.40 -18.44 0.16
N ALA A 139 7.70 -17.53 -0.78
CA ALA A 139 7.15 -17.55 -2.12
C ALA A 139 7.70 -18.73 -2.94
N VAL A 140 6.81 -19.42 -3.65
CA VAL A 140 7.17 -20.54 -4.53
C VAL A 140 7.05 -20.05 -5.97
N ASP A 141 8.15 -20.08 -6.72
CA ASP A 141 8.25 -19.50 -8.06
C ASP A 141 7.76 -18.04 -8.12
N GLY A 142 7.99 -17.29 -7.04
CA GLY A 142 7.55 -15.90 -6.88
C GLY A 142 6.08 -15.73 -6.54
N LYS A 143 5.26 -16.79 -6.50
CA LYS A 143 3.86 -16.73 -6.06
C LYS A 143 3.75 -16.78 -4.54
N VAL A 144 2.83 -16.00 -3.98
CA VAL A 144 2.54 -15.98 -2.55
C VAL A 144 1.41 -16.97 -2.24
N THR A 145 1.76 -18.24 -2.09
CA THR A 145 0.80 -19.35 -1.95
C THR A 145 -0.02 -19.30 -0.66
N GLY A 146 0.52 -18.68 0.41
CA GLY A 146 -0.20 -18.54 1.69
C GLY A 146 -1.49 -17.72 1.60
N VAL A 147 -1.60 -16.81 0.62
CA VAL A 147 -2.84 -16.06 0.39
C VAL A 147 -3.97 -17.01 -0.02
N ASP A 148 -3.68 -17.92 -0.96
CA ASP A 148 -4.64 -18.92 -1.45
C ASP A 148 -5.11 -19.85 -0.31
N TYR A 149 -4.17 -20.32 0.51
CA TYR A 149 -4.46 -21.11 1.71
C TYR A 149 -5.46 -20.41 2.64
N ASN A 150 -5.24 -19.13 2.95
CA ASN A 150 -6.13 -18.37 3.84
C ASN A 150 -7.48 -18.01 3.21
N LEU A 151 -7.54 -17.85 1.88
CA LEU A 151 -8.81 -17.71 1.15
C LEU A 151 -9.65 -18.99 1.24
N HIS A 152 -9.02 -20.16 1.05
CA HIS A 152 -9.68 -21.46 1.18
C HIS A 152 -10.14 -21.75 2.62
N ARG A 153 -9.32 -21.41 3.61
CA ARG A 153 -9.66 -21.55 5.04
C ARG A 153 -10.78 -20.59 5.48
N GLY A 154 -10.97 -19.51 4.73
CA GLY A 154 -11.99 -18.49 4.98
C GLY A 154 -11.62 -17.46 6.05
N THR A 155 -10.39 -17.49 6.57
CA THR A 155 -9.82 -16.45 7.43
C THR A 155 -9.58 -15.16 6.64
N LEU A 156 -9.25 -15.29 5.35
CA LEU A 156 -9.19 -14.19 4.40
C LEU A 156 -10.39 -14.24 3.45
N ARG A 157 -10.93 -13.07 3.12
CA ARG A 157 -11.94 -12.88 2.06
C ARG A 157 -11.30 -12.33 0.79
N ALA A 158 -10.46 -11.30 0.94
CA ALA A 158 -9.77 -10.70 -0.18
C ALA A 158 -8.55 -9.89 0.26
N ILE A 159 -7.56 -9.80 -0.63
CA ILE A 159 -6.47 -8.86 -0.57
C ILE A 159 -6.41 -8.03 -1.85
N ALA A 160 -6.09 -6.74 -1.73
CA ALA A 160 -5.80 -5.86 -2.85
C ALA A 160 -4.50 -5.09 -2.67
N ILE A 161 -3.67 -5.05 -3.71
CA ILE A 161 -2.46 -4.23 -3.76
C ILE A 161 -2.46 -3.33 -4.99
N SER A 162 -2.02 -2.07 -4.82
CA SER A 162 -2.13 -1.06 -5.89
C SER A 162 -0.76 -0.64 -6.43
N ALA A 163 -0.64 -0.49 -7.74
CA ALA A 163 0.50 0.15 -8.41
C ALA A 163 0.05 1.07 -9.54
N THR A 164 0.96 1.92 -10.00
CA THR A 164 0.73 2.81 -11.14
C THR A 164 1.35 2.19 -12.38
N SER A 165 0.55 1.93 -13.41
CA SER A 165 1.09 1.51 -14.71
C SER A 165 1.57 2.74 -15.49
N TYR A 166 2.83 2.73 -15.94
CA TYR A 166 3.42 3.81 -16.74
C TYR A 166 3.06 3.71 -18.22
N THR A 167 2.49 2.60 -18.68
CA THR A 167 2.10 2.42 -20.08
C THR A 167 0.77 3.13 -20.39
N PRO A 168 -0.38 2.77 -19.79
CA PRO A 168 -1.63 3.50 -19.92
C PRO A 168 -1.73 4.70 -18.95
N GLY A 169 -0.80 4.86 -17.99
CA GLY A 169 -0.88 5.92 -16.97
C GLY A 169 -1.99 5.73 -15.93
N GLN A 170 -2.52 4.51 -15.79
CA GLN A 170 -3.64 4.16 -14.91
C GLN A 170 -3.18 3.40 -13.67
N SER A 171 -3.90 3.57 -12.56
CA SER A 171 -3.69 2.80 -11.34
C SER A 171 -4.30 1.40 -11.47
N THR A 172 -3.48 0.36 -11.33
CA THR A 172 -3.94 -1.03 -11.34
C THR A 172 -3.99 -1.55 -9.91
N VAL A 173 -5.11 -2.16 -9.55
CA VAL A 173 -5.32 -2.82 -8.27
C VAL A 173 -5.34 -4.33 -8.51
N TRP A 174 -4.29 -5.05 -8.12
CA TRP A 174 -4.32 -6.51 -8.18
C TRP A 174 -5.11 -7.03 -7.00
N VAL A 175 -6.03 -7.93 -7.28
CA VAL A 175 -6.96 -8.47 -6.28
C VAL A 175 -6.89 -10.00 -6.30
N GLN A 176 -6.76 -10.59 -5.11
CA GLN A 176 -6.94 -12.03 -4.92
C GLN A 176 -8.00 -12.22 -3.83
N GLY A 177 -9.10 -12.88 -4.14
CA GLY A 177 -10.22 -13.01 -3.21
C GLY A 177 -11.35 -13.89 -3.73
N ARG A 178 -12.31 -14.18 -2.86
CA ARG A 178 -13.51 -14.96 -3.17
C ARG A 178 -14.64 -14.02 -3.62
N ASP A 179 -15.35 -14.41 -4.68
CA ASP A 179 -16.53 -13.70 -5.19
C ASP A 179 -16.30 -12.20 -5.50
N ILE A 180 -15.13 -11.88 -6.04
CA ILE A 180 -14.76 -10.50 -6.36
C ILE A 180 -15.21 -10.13 -7.78
N VAL A 181 -16.13 -9.18 -7.84
CA VAL A 181 -16.51 -8.51 -9.09
C VAL A 181 -15.47 -7.44 -9.40
N GLY A 182 -14.79 -7.58 -10.54
CA GLY A 182 -13.85 -6.58 -11.01
C GLY A 182 -14.53 -5.22 -11.29
N TRP A 183 -13.79 -4.13 -11.10
CA TRP A 183 -14.25 -2.78 -11.37
C TRP A 183 -13.25 -2.02 -12.23
N GLU A 184 -13.78 -1.15 -13.09
CA GLU A 184 -13.00 -0.26 -13.93
C GLU A 184 -13.56 1.17 -13.88
N ARG A 185 -12.65 2.14 -13.92
CA ARG A 185 -12.90 3.58 -14.01
C ARG A 185 -11.80 4.18 -14.90
N PRO A 186 -12.00 5.37 -15.48
CA PRO A 186 -11.06 5.94 -16.46
C PRO A 186 -9.58 5.96 -16.02
N MET A 187 -9.31 6.15 -14.73
CA MET A 187 -7.95 6.23 -14.19
C MET A 187 -7.55 5.06 -13.29
N ARG A 188 -8.43 4.06 -13.09
CA ARG A 188 -8.16 2.92 -12.21
C ARG A 188 -8.92 1.67 -12.62
N ARG A 189 -8.28 0.51 -12.49
CA ARG A 189 -8.91 -0.78 -12.76
C ARG A 189 -8.47 -1.84 -11.76
N SER A 190 -9.32 -2.82 -11.50
CA SER A 190 -8.94 -4.02 -10.77
C SER A 190 -8.56 -5.15 -11.72
N VAL A 191 -7.58 -5.95 -11.34
CA VAL A 191 -7.20 -7.17 -12.03
C VAL A 191 -7.21 -8.31 -11.02
N ASN A 192 -8.12 -9.28 -11.21
CA ASN A 192 -8.16 -10.47 -10.37
C ASN A 192 -7.01 -11.41 -10.77
N THR A 193 -6.14 -11.77 -9.82
CA THR A 193 -4.95 -12.60 -10.09
C THR A 193 -4.38 -13.22 -8.81
N ASP A 194 -3.58 -14.27 -8.95
CA ASP A 194 -2.74 -14.77 -7.86
C ASP A 194 -1.65 -13.74 -7.55
N LEU A 195 -1.53 -13.33 -6.29
CA LEU A 195 -0.48 -12.41 -5.90
C LEU A 195 0.89 -13.08 -5.97
N SER A 196 1.86 -12.25 -6.34
CA SER A 196 3.25 -12.65 -6.52
C SER A 196 4.14 -11.54 -5.98
N VAL A 197 5.41 -11.86 -5.75
CA VAL A 197 6.41 -10.90 -5.32
C VAL A 197 6.54 -9.76 -6.36
N GLU A 198 6.35 -10.00 -7.65
CA GLU A 198 6.40 -8.94 -8.67
C GLU A 198 5.27 -7.91 -8.51
N HIS A 199 4.08 -8.33 -8.06
CA HIS A 199 2.99 -7.40 -7.75
C HIS A 199 3.34 -6.50 -6.55
N VAL A 200 4.04 -7.04 -5.54
CA VAL A 200 4.51 -6.25 -4.39
C VAL A 200 5.66 -5.31 -4.81
N MET A 201 6.64 -5.84 -5.54
CA MET A 201 7.78 -5.09 -6.07
C MET A 201 7.31 -3.89 -6.88
N SER A 202 6.36 -4.08 -7.79
CA SER A 202 5.77 -2.99 -8.58
C SER A 202 5.05 -1.95 -7.73
N SER A 203 4.32 -2.36 -6.69
CA SER A 203 3.68 -1.44 -5.75
C SER A 203 4.70 -0.60 -4.98
N THR A 204 5.90 -1.13 -4.72
CA THR A 204 6.99 -0.45 -3.99
C THR A 204 7.96 0.35 -4.87
N ALA A 205 7.82 0.31 -6.19
CA ALA A 205 8.79 0.85 -7.15
C ALA A 205 8.78 2.40 -7.24
N LEU A 206 9.33 3.04 -6.22
CA LEU A 206 9.45 4.49 -6.06
C LEU A 206 10.06 5.16 -7.31
N PRO A 207 9.37 6.09 -7.99
CA PRO A 207 9.89 6.76 -9.20
C PRO A 207 11.25 7.39 -8.98
N LEU A 208 12.09 7.44 -10.01
CA LEU A 208 13.44 8.02 -10.01
C LEU A 208 14.45 7.28 -9.12
N PHE A 209 13.99 6.64 -8.05
CA PHE A 209 14.84 5.91 -7.13
C PHE A 209 14.91 4.43 -7.52
N PHE A 210 13.79 3.72 -7.59
CA PHE A 210 13.70 2.30 -7.94
C PHE A 210 13.35 2.07 -9.40
N PRO A 211 13.81 0.95 -10.01
CA PRO A 211 13.48 0.64 -11.38
C PRO A 211 11.98 0.29 -11.50
N ALA A 212 11.39 0.65 -12.64
CA ALA A 212 10.06 0.18 -12.96
C ALA A 212 10.06 -1.36 -13.02
N VAL A 213 8.98 -1.98 -12.56
CA VAL A 213 8.82 -3.44 -12.51
C VAL A 213 7.87 -3.85 -13.62
N ARG A 214 8.27 -4.85 -14.41
CA ARG A 214 7.43 -5.37 -15.47
C ARG A 214 6.53 -6.48 -14.93
N VAL A 215 5.22 -6.29 -15.05
CA VAL A 215 4.23 -7.32 -14.72
C VAL A 215 3.40 -7.58 -15.98
N GLY A 216 3.52 -8.79 -16.52
CA GLY A 216 2.99 -9.10 -17.86
C GLY A 216 3.59 -8.21 -18.95
N ASN A 217 2.74 -7.43 -19.62
CA ASN A 217 3.13 -6.57 -20.74
C ASN A 217 3.26 -5.09 -20.38
N GLU A 218 3.14 -4.73 -19.11
CA GLU A 218 3.13 -3.34 -18.65
C GLU A 218 4.28 -3.07 -17.67
N TRP A 219 4.73 -1.82 -17.66
CA TRP A 219 5.72 -1.32 -16.69
C TRP A 219 5.02 -0.59 -15.58
N PHE A 220 5.34 -0.94 -14.34
CA PHE A 220 4.72 -0.39 -13.15
C PHE A 220 5.73 0.36 -12.29
N GLY A 221 5.23 1.39 -11.63
CA GLY A 221 5.86 2.08 -10.52
C GLY A 221 4.94 2.15 -9.31
N ASP A 222 5.43 2.81 -8.26
CA ASP A 222 4.75 2.88 -6.98
C ASP A 222 3.27 3.32 -7.11
N GLY A 223 2.38 2.62 -6.38
CA GLY A 223 0.95 2.91 -6.39
C GLY A 223 0.57 4.29 -5.85
N GLY A 224 1.44 4.94 -5.07
CA GLY A 224 1.18 6.27 -4.52
C GLY A 224 1.10 7.39 -5.55
N ILE A 225 1.75 7.24 -6.71
CA ILE A 225 1.95 8.33 -7.70
C ILE A 225 0.63 8.88 -8.25
N ARG A 226 -0.34 8.00 -8.50
CA ARG A 226 -1.66 8.35 -9.03
C ARG A 226 -2.80 7.78 -8.20
N MET A 227 -2.56 7.59 -6.91
CA MET A 227 -3.62 7.20 -6.00
C MET A 227 -4.51 8.41 -5.68
N THR A 228 -5.82 8.25 -5.85
CA THR A 228 -6.80 9.33 -5.59
C THR A 228 -7.90 8.91 -4.63
N ALA A 229 -8.01 7.61 -4.34
CA ALA A 229 -9.01 7.02 -3.45
C ALA A 229 -8.45 5.73 -2.80
N PRO A 230 -7.55 5.86 -1.81
CA PRO A 230 -6.91 4.71 -1.14
C PRO A 230 -7.90 3.77 -0.44
N LEU A 231 -9.09 4.24 -0.04
CA LEU A 231 -10.11 3.38 0.59
C LEU A 231 -10.94 2.61 -0.45
N SER A 232 -10.90 3.03 -1.72
CA SER A 232 -11.75 2.48 -2.77
C SER A 232 -11.60 0.97 -2.98
N PRO A 233 -10.40 0.36 -2.95
CA PRO A 233 -10.28 -1.09 -3.03
C PRO A 233 -11.07 -1.79 -1.93
N ALA A 234 -10.92 -1.38 -0.67
CA ALA A 234 -11.66 -1.99 0.45
C ALA A 234 -13.18 -1.87 0.27
N LEU A 235 -13.66 -0.72 -0.21
CA LEU A 235 -15.09 -0.53 -0.54
C LEU A 235 -15.57 -1.49 -1.64
N HIS A 236 -14.79 -1.67 -2.72
CA HIS A 236 -15.15 -2.62 -3.77
C HIS A 236 -15.09 -4.08 -3.31
N LEU A 237 -14.21 -4.41 -2.36
CA LEU A 237 -14.10 -5.75 -1.75
C LEU A 237 -15.20 -6.07 -0.73
N GLY A 238 -16.14 -5.16 -0.50
CA GLY A 238 -17.30 -5.41 0.37
C GLY A 238 -17.13 -4.92 1.80
N ALA A 239 -16.11 -4.11 2.11
CA ALA A 239 -15.92 -3.59 3.46
C ALA A 239 -17.14 -2.77 3.93
N LYS A 240 -17.58 -3.03 5.17
CA LYS A 240 -18.53 -2.19 5.92
C LYS A 240 -17.87 -1.50 7.11
N LYS A 241 -16.69 -1.97 7.52
CA LYS A 241 -15.85 -1.30 8.51
C LYS A 241 -14.42 -1.20 7.99
N ILE A 242 -13.75 -0.09 8.21
CA ILE A 242 -12.38 0.15 7.75
C ILE A 242 -11.51 0.65 8.92
N ILE A 243 -10.47 -0.12 9.25
CA ILE A 243 -9.33 0.38 10.00
C ILE A 243 -8.32 0.89 8.97
N THR A 244 -7.96 2.16 9.05
CA THR A 244 -6.94 2.76 8.19
C THR A 244 -5.85 3.41 9.03
N ILE A 245 -4.61 3.31 8.58
CA ILE A 245 -3.44 3.79 9.33
C ILE A 245 -2.75 4.88 8.52
N SER A 246 -2.97 6.13 8.91
CA SER A 246 -2.25 7.27 8.35
C SER A 246 -0.84 7.33 8.93
N THR A 247 0.18 7.33 8.07
CA THR A 247 1.59 7.52 8.45
C THR A 247 2.01 8.99 8.42
N ARG A 248 1.04 9.91 8.36
CA ARG A 248 1.28 11.35 8.34
C ARG A 248 1.61 11.84 9.75
N TYR A 249 2.67 12.62 9.86
CA TYR A 249 2.93 13.46 11.01
C TYR A 249 2.40 14.87 10.73
N ALA A 250 1.39 15.30 11.49
CA ALA A 250 0.93 16.68 11.45
C ALA A 250 1.91 17.53 12.28
N ARG A 251 2.82 18.24 11.60
CA ARG A 251 3.71 19.19 12.26
C ARG A 251 2.90 20.23 13.03
N THR A 252 3.31 20.54 14.25
CA THR A 252 2.79 21.64 15.04
C THR A 252 3.14 22.99 14.39
N PRO A 253 2.39 24.07 14.66
CA PRO A 253 2.72 25.40 14.14
C PRO A 253 4.14 25.86 14.50
N ALA A 254 4.63 25.48 15.69
CA ALA A 254 5.99 25.78 16.12
C ALA A 254 7.04 25.05 15.25
N GLU A 255 6.84 23.76 14.94
CA GLU A 255 7.72 23.00 14.03
C GLU A 255 7.63 23.50 12.59
N ALA A 256 6.47 23.97 12.14
CA ALA A 256 6.29 24.53 10.80
C ALA A 256 7.00 25.89 10.62
N SER A 257 7.18 26.63 11.72
CA SER A 257 7.88 27.93 11.72
C SER A 257 9.40 27.83 11.79
N GLN A 258 9.95 26.63 11.98
CA GLN A 258 11.40 26.40 11.96
C GLN A 258 11.91 26.43 10.52
N HIS A 259 12.82 27.35 10.23
CA HIS A 259 13.54 27.39 8.96
C HIS A 259 14.60 26.29 8.98
N GLU A 260 14.28 25.10 8.45
CA GLU A 260 15.24 23.99 8.35
C GLU A 260 16.44 24.32 7.42
N ILE A 261 16.29 25.33 6.54
CA ILE A 261 17.36 25.79 5.64
C ILE A 261 17.36 27.32 5.55
N GLU A 262 18.55 27.91 5.69
CA GLU A 262 18.84 29.27 5.24
C GLU A 262 19.37 29.22 3.79
N GLY A 263 18.62 29.76 2.83
CA GLY A 263 19.04 29.86 1.42
C GLY A 263 18.21 29.02 0.43
N TYR A 264 18.75 28.78 -0.77
CA TYR A 264 18.08 28.02 -1.83
C TYR A 264 18.08 26.51 -1.52
N PRO A 265 16.94 25.80 -1.63
CA PRO A 265 16.87 24.39 -1.24
C PRO A 265 17.70 23.50 -2.18
N PRO A 266 18.49 22.55 -1.65
CA PRO A 266 19.21 21.60 -2.50
C PRO A 266 18.21 20.70 -3.25
N PRO A 267 18.55 20.22 -4.47
CA PRO A 267 17.64 19.39 -5.28
C PRO A 267 17.10 18.14 -4.55
N ALA A 268 17.89 17.53 -3.67
CA ALA A 268 17.48 16.38 -2.87
C ALA A 268 16.32 16.70 -1.92
N GLN A 269 16.28 17.92 -1.37
CA GLN A 269 15.18 18.34 -0.50
C GLN A 269 13.91 18.61 -1.30
N VAL A 270 14.02 19.25 -2.47
CA VAL A 270 12.87 19.45 -3.38
C VAL A 270 12.27 18.10 -3.78
N LEU A 271 13.12 17.12 -4.14
CA LEU A 271 12.70 15.74 -4.38
C LEU A 271 12.01 15.13 -3.15
N GLY A 272 12.58 15.31 -1.95
CA GLY A 272 11.98 14.85 -0.70
C GLY A 272 10.58 15.42 -0.44
N VAL A 273 10.37 16.72 -0.71
CA VAL A 273 9.07 17.38 -0.60
C VAL A 273 8.07 16.81 -1.61
N LEU A 274 8.47 16.63 -2.87
CA LEU A 274 7.63 16.03 -3.91
C LEU A 274 7.20 14.61 -3.53
N TYR A 275 8.10 13.78 -3.01
CA TYR A 275 7.75 12.45 -2.53
C TYR A 275 6.78 12.52 -1.34
N ASN A 276 7.01 13.41 -0.38
CA ASN A 276 6.14 13.53 0.78
C ASN A 276 4.70 13.88 0.37
N ALA A 277 4.53 14.77 -0.62
CA ALA A 277 3.24 15.14 -1.18
C ALA A 277 2.55 13.99 -1.93
N VAL A 278 3.31 13.16 -2.65
CA VAL A 278 2.77 11.99 -3.37
C VAL A 278 2.26 10.91 -2.41
N PHE A 279 2.91 10.71 -1.25
CA PHE A 279 2.60 9.55 -0.38
C PHE A 279 1.66 9.83 0.79
N LEU A 280 1.65 11.04 1.36
CA LEU A 280 1.05 11.24 2.69
C LEU A 280 -0.33 11.89 2.72
N ASP A 281 -0.78 12.52 1.63
CA ASP A 281 -1.96 13.39 1.72
C ASP A 281 -3.29 12.71 1.37
N LEU A 282 -3.27 11.43 0.98
CA LEU A 282 -4.42 10.82 0.31
C LEU A 282 -5.38 10.07 1.25
N ILE A 283 -4.89 9.41 2.30
CA ILE A 283 -5.78 8.66 3.23
C ILE A 283 -6.69 9.61 3.99
N ASP A 284 -6.13 10.65 4.63
CA ASP A 284 -6.90 11.54 5.49
C ASP A 284 -8.01 12.26 4.69
N GLN A 285 -7.71 12.68 3.46
CA GLN A 285 -8.68 13.30 2.56
C GLN A 285 -9.79 12.33 2.15
N ASP A 286 -9.45 11.07 1.86
CA ASP A 286 -10.42 10.06 1.46
C ASP A 286 -11.32 9.65 2.64
N VAL A 287 -10.79 9.60 3.86
CA VAL A 287 -11.58 9.40 5.09
C VAL A 287 -12.58 10.54 5.31
N ILE A 288 -12.16 11.80 5.16
CA ILE A 288 -13.06 12.95 5.26
C ILE A 288 -14.18 12.86 4.22
N ARG A 289 -13.84 12.48 2.98
CA ARG A 289 -14.81 12.31 1.89
C ARG A 289 -15.80 11.16 2.19
N LEU A 290 -15.31 10.02 2.68
CA LEU A 290 -16.14 8.89 3.07
C LEU A 290 -17.11 9.29 4.19
N ASN A 291 -16.62 9.96 5.23
CA ASN A 291 -17.47 10.45 6.33
C ASN A 291 -18.50 11.49 5.90
N MET A 292 -18.16 12.36 4.94
CA MET A 292 -19.12 13.25 4.32
C MET A 292 -20.21 12.48 3.58
N MET A 293 -19.82 11.48 2.77
CA MET A 293 -20.76 10.62 2.04
C MET A 293 -21.67 9.84 3.00
N ASN A 294 -21.12 9.25 4.06
CA ASN A 294 -21.89 8.56 5.10
C ASN A 294 -22.95 9.47 5.75
N ARG A 295 -22.59 10.73 6.04
CA ARG A 295 -23.55 11.71 6.60
C ARG A 295 -24.68 12.04 5.62
N VAL A 296 -24.40 12.11 4.33
CA VAL A 296 -25.43 12.31 3.29
C VAL A 296 -26.31 11.07 3.17
N LEU A 297 -25.73 9.88 3.03
CA LEU A 297 -26.45 8.61 2.94
C LEU A 297 -27.29 8.32 4.19
N GLY A 298 -26.83 8.72 5.37
CA GLY A 298 -27.56 8.59 6.63
C GLY A 298 -28.85 9.41 6.69
N ARG A 299 -28.99 10.43 5.83
CA ARG A 299 -30.23 11.23 5.69
C ARG A 299 -31.18 10.68 4.63
N LEU A 300 -30.72 9.76 3.78
CA LEU A 300 -31.53 9.15 2.74
C LEU A 300 -32.17 7.83 3.24
N PRO A 301 -33.46 7.59 2.92
CA PRO A 301 -34.10 6.29 3.06
C PRO A 301 -33.30 5.19 2.35
N PRO A 302 -33.27 3.94 2.88
CA PRO A 302 -32.46 2.85 2.29
C PRO A 302 -32.71 2.57 0.80
N ASP A 303 -33.96 2.72 0.35
CA ASP A 303 -34.40 2.55 -1.05
C ASP A 303 -33.86 3.63 -2.00
N GLN A 304 -33.50 4.81 -1.48
CA GLN A 304 -32.98 5.94 -2.25
C GLN A 304 -31.45 6.01 -2.29
N ARG A 305 -30.75 5.01 -1.75
CA ARG A 305 -29.28 4.99 -1.69
C ARG A 305 -28.62 4.48 -2.97
N GLU A 306 -29.39 4.02 -3.95
CA GLU A 306 -28.90 3.53 -5.25
C GLU A 306 -27.77 2.48 -5.12
N GLY A 307 -27.88 1.59 -4.14
CA GLY A 307 -26.87 0.55 -3.87
C GLY A 307 -25.63 1.02 -3.12
N LEU A 308 -25.53 2.32 -2.78
CA LEU A 308 -24.50 2.83 -1.88
C LEU A 308 -24.80 2.41 -0.43
N ARG A 309 -23.73 2.18 0.34
CA ARG A 309 -23.81 1.76 1.74
C ARG A 309 -22.98 2.66 2.64
N ILE A 310 -23.42 2.77 3.89
CA ILE A 310 -22.64 3.42 4.94
C ILE A 310 -21.52 2.47 5.36
N VAL A 311 -20.31 3.02 5.52
CA VAL A 311 -19.11 2.28 5.91
C VAL A 311 -18.46 2.98 7.10
N ASP A 312 -18.27 2.27 8.20
CA ASP A 312 -17.69 2.78 9.45
C ASP A 312 -16.15 2.82 9.40
#